data_AF-A0AAN7FHK9-F1
#
_entry.id   AF-A0AAN7FHK9-F1
#
_cell.length_a   1.000
_cell.length_b   1.000
_cell.length_c   1.000
_cell.angle_alpha   90.00
_cell.angle_beta   90.00
_cell.angle_gamma   90.00
#
_symmetry.space_group_name_H-M   'P 1'
#
loop_
_entity.id
_entity.type
_entity.pdbx_description
1 polymer ?
#
loop_
_entity_poly.entity_id
_entity_poly.type
_entity_poly.pdbx_seq_one_letter_code
_entity_poly.pdbx_strand_id
1 'polypeptide(L)'
;MASPISCLSILIIPLLVNSLFYDVSNADRALVEKICKKSMDYDFCLSIFLSDHEGLTNVLYNLGLVSTDVSLGIISDVNNGEIRNVLTRVTDPLDRRNILDCQTDIDDLYGDMQLAYNAPSTQSYAKEATYLASAQQKITKCNKRFEGPPKHESPISGNTSKITKLINISSVIVSIITSS
;
A
#
# COMPACT_ATOMS: atom_id res chain seq x y z
N MET A 1 2.66 -25.21 57.44
CA MET A 1 2.05 -23.86 57.40
C MET A 1 2.56 -23.18 56.15
N ALA A 2 1.80 -23.23 55.05
CA ALA A 2 2.21 -22.65 53.78
C ALA A 2 2.00 -21.12 53.85
N SER A 3 3.05 -20.37 53.59
CA SER A 3 3.04 -18.91 53.70
C SER A 3 2.16 -18.29 52.60
N PRO A 4 1.16 -17.46 52.92
CA PRO A 4 0.19 -16.95 51.94
C PRO A 4 0.77 -15.93 50.95
N ILE A 5 2.01 -15.48 51.18
CA ILE A 5 2.69 -14.45 50.39
C ILE A 5 3.18 -15.02 49.04
N SER A 6 3.43 -16.34 48.95
CA SER A 6 3.98 -16.97 47.74
C SER A 6 2.97 -17.14 46.59
N CYS A 7 1.66 -17.17 46.89
CA CYS A 7 0.63 -17.38 45.86
C CYS A 7 0.20 -16.08 45.17
N LEU A 8 0.37 -14.93 45.83
CA LEU A 8 0.03 -13.62 45.26
C LEU A 8 0.99 -13.24 44.12
N SER A 9 2.29 -13.53 44.27
CA SER A 9 3.29 -13.25 43.24
C SER A 9 3.09 -14.04 41.94
N ILE A 10 2.52 -15.24 42.02
CA ILE A 10 2.31 -16.14 40.86
C ILE A 10 1.12 -15.65 39.99
N LEU A 11 0.13 -14.98 40.59
CA LEU A 11 -1.04 -14.45 39.88
C LEU A 11 -0.84 -13.04 39.31
N ILE A 12 0.06 -12.24 39.89
CA ILE A 12 0.29 -10.86 39.45
C ILE A 12 1.09 -10.80 38.12
N ILE A 13 2.01 -11.75 37.90
CA ILE A 13 2.84 -11.80 36.69
C ILE A 13 2.02 -12.04 35.41
N PRO A 14 1.11 -13.04 35.31
CA PRO A 14 0.31 -13.22 34.09
C PRO A 14 -0.69 -12.08 33.82
N LEU A 15 -1.16 -11.39 34.86
CA LEU A 15 -2.06 -10.22 34.72
C LEU A 15 -1.34 -9.00 34.12
N LEU A 16 -0.11 -8.72 34.56
CA LEU A 16 0.72 -7.64 34.01
C LEU A 16 1.10 -7.90 32.54
N VAL A 17 1.42 -9.14 32.20
CA VAL A 17 1.76 -9.55 30.83
C VAL A 17 0.55 -9.42 29.90
N ASN A 18 -0.64 -9.82 30.35
CA ASN A 18 -1.87 -9.63 29.58
C ASN A 18 -2.21 -8.14 29.37
N SER A 19 -2.00 -7.27 30.35
CA SER A 19 -2.25 -5.83 30.17
C SER A 19 -1.30 -5.17 29.17
N LEU A 20 -0.04 -5.59 29.11
CA LEU A 20 0.96 -5.06 28.16
C LEU A 20 0.68 -5.47 26.71
N PHE A 21 0.08 -6.65 26.48
CA PHE A 21 -0.26 -7.11 25.13
C PHE A 21 -1.68 -6.70 24.66
N TYR A 22 -2.60 -6.39 25.58
CA TYR A 22 -3.97 -5.97 25.22
C TYR A 22 -4.05 -4.54 24.66
N ASP A 23 -3.13 -3.66 25.06
CA ASP A 23 -3.08 -2.27 24.58
C ASP A 23 -2.48 -2.13 23.19
N VAL A 24 -1.49 -2.96 22.85
CA VAL A 24 -0.81 -2.93 21.53
C VAL A 24 -1.80 -3.27 20.42
N SER A 25 -2.56 -4.36 20.54
CA SER A 25 -3.51 -4.80 19.51
C SER A 25 -4.66 -3.81 19.22
N ASN A 26 -5.15 -3.08 20.22
CA ASN A 26 -6.23 -2.10 20.03
C ASN A 26 -5.75 -0.79 19.42
N ALA A 27 -4.55 -0.32 19.82
CA ALA A 27 -3.94 0.87 19.24
C ALA A 27 -3.64 0.68 17.74
N ASP A 28 -3.13 -0.49 17.38
CA ASP A 28 -2.82 -0.87 16.00
C ASP A 28 -4.09 -0.95 15.15
N ARG A 29 -5.16 -1.54 15.69
CA ARG A 29 -6.47 -1.60 15.01
C ARG A 29 -7.09 -0.22 14.82
N ALA A 30 -7.06 0.64 15.84
CA ALA A 30 -7.57 2.01 15.72
C ALA A 30 -6.78 2.84 14.69
N LEU A 31 -5.49 2.58 14.57
CA LEU A 31 -4.63 3.22 13.58
C LEU A 31 -4.93 2.75 12.16
N VAL A 32 -5.06 1.44 11.94
CA VAL A 32 -5.48 0.85 10.66
C VAL A 32 -6.84 1.42 10.23
N GLU A 33 -7.80 1.48 11.14
CA GLU A 33 -9.10 2.11 10.93
C GLU A 33 -9.00 3.58 10.51
N LYS A 34 -8.12 4.35 11.18
CA LYS A 34 -7.87 5.76 10.85
C LYS A 34 -7.27 5.93 9.47
N ILE A 35 -6.36 5.05 9.06
CA ILE A 35 -5.77 5.03 7.72
C ILE A 35 -6.85 4.71 6.69
N CYS A 36 -7.54 3.58 6.84
CA CYS A 36 -8.48 3.11 5.84
C CYS A 36 -9.70 4.03 5.66
N LYS A 37 -10.13 4.75 6.70
CA LYS A 37 -11.16 5.80 6.58
C LYS A 37 -10.73 7.01 5.75
N LYS A 38 -9.42 7.24 5.63
CA LYS A 38 -8.84 8.31 4.81
C LYS A 38 -8.41 7.81 3.43
N SER A 39 -8.32 6.51 3.23
CA SER A 39 -8.01 5.90 1.95
C SER A 39 -9.20 5.97 0.98
N MET A 40 -8.92 5.86 -0.31
CA MET A 40 -9.91 5.89 -1.38
C MET A 40 -10.91 4.72 -1.32
N ASP A 41 -10.49 3.59 -0.79
CA ASP A 41 -11.28 2.37 -0.69
C ASP A 41 -10.99 1.70 0.65
N TYR A 42 -11.97 1.79 1.54
CA TYR A 42 -11.86 1.33 2.92
C TYR A 42 -11.67 -0.19 3.01
N ASP A 43 -12.52 -0.96 2.31
CA ASP A 43 -12.50 -2.42 2.38
C ASP A 43 -11.24 -2.98 1.73
N PHE A 44 -10.82 -2.39 0.60
CA PHE A 44 -9.55 -2.74 -0.02
C PHE A 44 -8.39 -2.46 0.91
N CYS A 45 -8.33 -1.28 1.53
CA CYS A 45 -7.29 -0.92 2.49
C CYS A 45 -7.21 -1.91 3.66
N LEU A 46 -8.35 -2.26 4.26
CA LEU A 46 -8.39 -3.19 5.37
C LEU A 46 -7.88 -4.57 4.95
N SER A 47 -8.24 -5.04 3.75
CA SER A 47 -7.77 -6.33 3.24
C SER A 47 -6.25 -6.42 3.09
N ILE A 48 -5.58 -5.31 2.76
CA ILE A 48 -4.11 -5.26 2.67
C ILE A 48 -3.48 -5.50 4.04
N PHE A 49 -3.98 -4.81 5.08
CA PHE A 49 -3.37 -4.89 6.42
C PHE A 49 -3.71 -6.14 7.20
N LEU A 50 -4.89 -6.74 6.97
CA LEU A 50 -5.22 -8.04 7.57
C LEU A 50 -4.36 -9.20 7.03
N SER A 51 -3.63 -8.97 5.93
CA SER A 51 -2.79 -9.97 5.30
C SER A 51 -1.38 -10.05 5.91
N ASP A 52 -0.96 -9.06 6.73
CA ASP A 52 0.40 -8.96 7.29
C ASP A 52 0.42 -9.18 8.82
N HIS A 53 1.10 -10.25 9.28
CA HIS A 53 1.04 -10.76 10.65
C HIS A 53 2.24 -10.36 11.53
N GLU A 54 3.29 -9.74 10.99
CA GLU A 54 4.56 -9.61 11.71
C GLU A 54 5.01 -8.17 11.98
N GLY A 55 4.94 -7.78 13.25
CA GLY A 55 6.02 -7.01 13.88
C GLY A 55 5.86 -5.49 13.84
N LEU A 56 5.42 -4.93 14.96
CA LEU A 56 5.11 -3.50 15.11
C LEU A 56 6.08 -2.82 16.07
N THR A 57 7.27 -2.52 15.57
CA THR A 57 8.20 -1.61 16.27
C THR A 57 8.04 -0.16 15.77
N ASN A 58 7.36 0.04 14.63
CA ASN A 58 6.76 1.31 14.20
C ASN A 58 5.59 1.04 13.24
N VAL A 59 4.36 1.05 13.78
CA VAL A 59 3.15 0.61 13.08
C VAL A 59 2.93 1.38 11.78
N LEU A 60 2.90 2.71 11.85
CA LEU A 60 2.67 3.55 10.67
C LEU A 60 3.71 3.29 9.58
N TYR A 61 4.97 3.23 9.98
CA TYR A 61 6.06 3.02 9.05
C TYR A 61 5.99 1.66 8.36
N ASN A 62 5.76 0.60 9.13
CA ASN A 62 5.63 -0.75 8.61
C ASN A 62 4.42 -0.88 7.68
N LEU A 63 3.28 -0.27 8.04
CA LEU A 63 2.09 -0.23 7.17
C LEU A 63 2.39 0.45 5.83
N GLY A 64 3.20 1.52 5.82
CA GLY A 64 3.60 2.22 4.59
C GLY A 64 4.51 1.39 3.70
N LEU A 65 5.44 0.64 4.28
CA LEU A 65 6.28 -0.32 3.56
C LEU A 65 5.44 -1.45 2.97
N VAL A 66 4.49 -2.00 3.72
CA VAL A 66 3.60 -3.09 3.28
C VAL A 66 2.78 -2.67 2.06
N SER A 67 2.12 -1.51 2.08
CA SER A 67 1.34 -1.05 0.93
C SER A 67 2.21 -0.76 -0.30
N THR A 68 3.44 -0.29 -0.09
CA THR A 68 4.41 -0.03 -1.16
C THR A 68 4.96 -1.32 -1.76
N ASP A 69 5.27 -2.33 -0.94
CA ASP A 69 5.73 -3.66 -1.38
C ASP A 69 4.64 -4.39 -2.18
N VAL A 70 3.40 -4.42 -1.67
CA VAL A 70 2.26 -4.99 -2.41
C VAL A 70 2.07 -4.26 -3.75
N SER A 71 2.26 -2.94 -3.79
CA SER A 71 2.23 -2.20 -5.05
C SER A 71 3.29 -2.69 -6.02
N LEU A 72 4.55 -2.79 -5.57
CA LEU A 72 5.67 -3.26 -6.39
C LEU A 72 5.41 -4.66 -6.97
N GLY A 73 4.83 -5.57 -6.18
CA GLY A 73 4.40 -6.88 -6.65
C GLY A 73 3.40 -6.79 -7.81
N ILE A 74 2.31 -6.03 -7.64
CA ILE A 74 1.30 -5.87 -8.69
C ILE A 74 1.88 -5.18 -9.93
N ILE A 75 2.70 -4.13 -9.77
CA ILE A 75 3.33 -3.42 -10.89
C ILE A 75 4.25 -4.37 -11.67
N SER A 76 5.02 -5.20 -10.96
CA SER A 76 5.86 -6.24 -11.56
C SER A 76 5.04 -7.25 -12.37
N ASP A 77 3.90 -7.70 -11.85
CA ASP A 77 3.01 -8.64 -12.56
C ASP A 77 2.44 -8.03 -13.84
N VAL A 78 2.04 -6.75 -13.77
CA VAL A 78 1.55 -5.98 -14.93
C VAL A 78 2.62 -5.90 -16.02
N ASN A 79 3.85 -5.53 -15.63
CA ASN A 79 4.99 -5.38 -16.54
C ASN A 79 5.46 -6.71 -17.15
N ASN A 80 5.53 -7.77 -16.35
CA ASN A 80 6.16 -9.03 -16.76
C ASN A 80 5.21 -10.01 -17.47
N GLY A 81 3.90 -9.78 -17.43
CA GLY A 81 2.93 -10.73 -17.99
C GLY A 81 1.73 -10.08 -18.64
N GLU A 82 1.01 -9.22 -17.91
CA GLU A 82 -0.31 -8.77 -18.33
C GLU A 82 -0.26 -7.90 -19.59
N ILE A 83 0.62 -6.90 -19.65
CA ILE A 83 0.73 -6.01 -20.82
C ILE A 83 1.03 -6.83 -22.08
N ARG A 84 1.98 -7.75 -22.01
CA ARG A 84 2.30 -8.65 -23.12
C ARG A 84 1.07 -9.47 -23.53
N ASN A 85 0.36 -10.06 -22.57
CA ASN A 85 -0.82 -10.87 -22.85
C ASN A 85 -1.93 -10.04 -23.50
N VAL A 86 -2.20 -8.83 -23.02
CA VAL A 86 -3.19 -7.91 -23.59
C VAL A 86 -2.80 -7.52 -25.01
N LEU A 87 -1.52 -7.21 -25.26
CA LEU A 87 -1.02 -6.86 -26.59
C LEU A 87 -1.15 -8.00 -27.62
N THR A 88 -1.35 -9.26 -27.20
CA THR A 88 -1.65 -10.36 -28.15
C THR A 88 -3.12 -10.40 -28.58
N ARG A 89 -4.02 -9.79 -27.82
CA ARG A 89 -5.48 -9.87 -28.00
C ARG A 89 -6.10 -8.60 -28.55
N VAL A 90 -5.48 -7.44 -28.27
CA VAL A 90 -5.98 -6.15 -28.72
C VAL A 90 -5.75 -5.96 -30.21
N THR A 91 -6.84 -5.78 -30.94
CA THR A 91 -6.84 -5.55 -32.40
C THR A 91 -6.96 -4.09 -32.78
N ASP A 92 -7.54 -3.26 -31.90
CA ASP A 92 -7.70 -1.84 -32.16
C ASP A 92 -6.33 -1.11 -32.09
N PRO A 93 -5.93 -0.36 -33.14
CA PRO A 93 -4.64 0.32 -33.16
C PRO A 93 -4.49 1.42 -32.11
N LEU A 94 -5.57 2.09 -31.72
CA LEU A 94 -5.55 3.13 -30.70
C LEU A 94 -5.35 2.50 -29.32
N ASP A 95 -6.07 1.44 -28.99
CA ASP A 95 -5.89 0.69 -27.75
C ASP A 95 -4.48 0.12 -27.64
N ARG A 96 -3.96 -0.45 -28.74
CA ARG A 96 -2.58 -0.96 -28.77
C ARG A 96 -1.57 0.13 -28.43
N ARG A 97 -1.72 1.32 -29.01
CA ARG A 97 -0.85 2.47 -28.71
C ARG A 97 -0.99 2.90 -27.26
N ASN A 98 -2.23 3.04 -26.78
CA ASN A 98 -2.51 3.44 -25.39
C ASN A 98 -1.88 2.48 -24.38
N ILE A 99 -1.89 1.17 -24.65
CA ILE A 99 -1.25 0.15 -23.80
C ILE A 99 0.27 0.30 -23.81
N LEU A 100 0.90 0.50 -24.96
CA LEU A 100 2.36 0.70 -25.04
C LEU A 100 2.80 1.98 -24.32
N ASP A 101 2.03 3.06 -24.47
CA ASP A 101 2.32 4.29 -23.75
C ASP A 101 2.06 4.13 -22.24
N CYS A 102 1.05 3.35 -21.85
CA CYS A 102 0.83 2.95 -20.46
C CYS A 102 1.99 2.12 -19.91
N GLN A 103 2.56 1.21 -20.69
CA GLN A 103 3.73 0.42 -20.28
C GLN A 103 4.89 1.33 -19.89
N THR A 104 5.16 2.35 -20.70
CA THR A 104 6.21 3.34 -20.38
C THR A 104 5.93 4.06 -19.07
N ASP A 105 4.69 4.52 -18.86
CA ASP A 105 4.32 5.16 -17.59
C ASP A 105 4.38 4.21 -16.40
N ILE A 106 4.07 2.92 -16.58
CA ILE A 106 4.11 1.89 -15.53
C ILE A 106 5.56 1.52 -15.18
N ASP A 107 6.45 1.46 -16.16
CA ASP A 107 7.90 1.28 -15.94
C ASP A 107 8.49 2.46 -15.14
N ASP A 108 8.15 3.70 -15.51
CA ASP A 108 8.58 4.89 -14.77
C ASP A 108 7.96 4.96 -13.37
N LEU A 109 6.74 4.44 -13.20
CA LEU A 109 6.06 4.34 -11.92
C LEU A 109 6.72 3.30 -11.02
N TYR A 110 7.17 2.18 -11.59
CA TYR A 110 7.90 1.16 -10.84
C TYR A 110 9.18 1.75 -10.24
N GLY A 111 9.92 2.54 -11.02
CA GLY A 111 11.11 3.26 -10.54
C GLY A 111 10.80 4.20 -9.36
N ASP A 112 9.73 5.00 -9.45
CA ASP A 112 9.31 5.85 -8.34
C ASP A 112 8.91 5.06 -7.10
N MET A 113 8.20 3.94 -7.27
CA MET A 113 7.78 3.09 -6.16
C MET A 113 8.99 2.41 -5.49
N GLN A 114 10.01 2.02 -6.25
CA GLN A 114 11.28 1.55 -5.68
C GLN A 114 11.99 2.65 -4.88
N LEU A 115 11.97 3.88 -5.37
CA LEU A 115 12.54 5.01 -4.64
C LEU A 115 11.73 5.33 -3.37
N ALA A 116 10.40 5.25 -3.42
CA ALA A 116 9.52 5.40 -2.26
C ALA A 116 9.79 4.33 -1.21
N TYR A 117 9.91 3.06 -1.62
CA TYR A 117 10.21 1.94 -0.72
C TYR A 117 11.57 2.09 -0.01
N ASN A 118 12.58 2.61 -0.73
CA ASN A 118 13.93 2.74 -0.19
C ASN A 118 14.21 4.08 0.52
N ALA A 119 13.44 5.13 0.24
CA ALA A 119 13.57 6.46 0.84
C ALA A 119 13.59 6.45 2.39
N PRO A 120 12.78 5.64 3.07
CA PRO A 120 12.75 5.71 4.52
C PRO A 120 13.93 5.05 5.24
N SER A 121 14.83 4.34 4.53
CA SER A 121 16.18 4.04 5.05
C SER A 121 16.96 5.30 5.48
N THR A 122 16.50 6.48 5.05
CA THR A 122 17.05 7.81 5.39
C THR A 122 16.08 8.69 6.19
N GLN A 123 14.96 8.16 6.70
CA GLN A 123 13.86 8.89 7.37
C GLN A 123 13.31 10.10 6.58
N SER A 124 13.45 10.11 5.26
CA SER A 124 13.03 11.23 4.43
C SER A 124 11.59 11.07 3.92
N TYR A 125 10.61 11.18 4.84
CA TYR A 125 9.17 11.10 4.48
C TYR A 125 8.75 12.14 3.42
N ALA A 126 9.46 13.27 3.33
CA ALA A 126 9.26 14.25 2.27
C ALA A 126 9.65 13.72 0.88
N LYS A 127 10.74 12.93 0.78
CA LYS A 127 11.12 12.27 -0.48
C LYS A 127 10.14 11.18 -0.82
N GLU A 128 9.75 10.36 0.15
CA GLU A 128 8.73 9.33 -0.02
C GLU A 128 7.42 9.93 -0.57
N ALA A 129 6.92 11.03 0.04
CA ALA A 129 5.76 11.76 -0.46
C ALA A 129 5.93 12.24 -1.92
N THR A 130 7.13 12.72 -2.27
CA THR A 130 7.44 13.19 -3.63
C THR A 130 7.39 12.04 -4.63
N TYR A 131 7.98 10.89 -4.29
CA TYR A 131 7.96 9.71 -5.14
C TYR A 131 6.55 9.14 -5.30
N LEU A 132 5.77 9.05 -4.22
CA LEU A 132 4.37 8.61 -4.27
C LEU A 132 3.50 9.55 -5.11
N ALA A 133 3.69 10.87 -5.01
CA ALA A 133 2.98 11.84 -5.84
C ALA A 133 3.32 11.69 -7.33
N SER A 134 4.59 11.46 -7.65
CA SER A 134 5.04 11.21 -9.02
C SER A 134 4.49 9.88 -9.57
N ALA A 135 4.51 8.81 -8.78
CA ALA A 135 3.89 7.53 -9.12
C ALA A 135 2.38 7.70 -9.39
N GLN A 136 1.68 8.44 -8.54
CA GLN A 136 0.26 8.74 -8.72
C GLN A 136 -0.02 9.47 -10.03
N GLN A 137 0.83 10.43 -10.44
CA GLN A 137 0.68 11.13 -11.71
C GLN A 137 0.84 10.18 -12.89
N LYS A 138 1.83 9.27 -12.85
CA LYS A 138 2.10 8.30 -13.92
C LYS A 138 0.95 7.31 -14.10
N ILE A 139 0.43 6.71 -13.03
CA ILE A 139 -0.74 5.81 -13.15
C ILE A 139 -2.00 6.55 -13.62
N THR A 140 -2.18 7.79 -13.18
CA THR A 140 -3.29 8.64 -13.64
C THR A 140 -3.18 8.94 -15.12
N LYS A 141 -1.98 9.25 -15.61
CA LYS A 141 -1.72 9.49 -17.02
C LYS A 141 -2.05 8.24 -17.84
N CYS A 142 -1.62 7.05 -17.40
CA CYS A 142 -2.00 5.78 -18.04
C CYS A 142 -3.53 5.62 -18.14
N ASN A 143 -4.25 5.74 -17.01
CA ASN A 143 -5.70 5.57 -16.99
C ASN A 143 -6.45 6.55 -17.91
N LYS A 144 -6.02 7.82 -17.95
CA LYS A 144 -6.66 8.87 -18.76
C LYS A 144 -6.59 8.63 -20.28
N ARG A 145 -5.70 7.78 -20.77
CA ARG A 145 -5.60 7.49 -22.22
C ARG A 145 -6.85 6.85 -22.80
N PHE A 146 -7.63 6.16 -21.96
CA PHE A 146 -8.86 5.48 -22.37
C PHE A 146 -10.12 6.35 -22.16
N GLU A 147 -9.99 7.53 -21.55
CA GLU A 147 -11.11 8.41 -21.22
C GLU A 147 -11.45 9.41 -22.35
N GLY A 148 -10.54 9.61 -23.30
CA GLY A 148 -10.74 10.51 -24.45
C GLY A 148 -11.64 9.90 -25.54
N PRO A 149 -12.23 10.71 -26.45
CA PRO A 149 -13.05 10.20 -27.54
C PRO A 149 -12.21 9.54 -28.66
N PRO A 150 -12.60 8.36 -29.18
CA PRO A 150 -13.68 7.50 -28.68
C PRO A 150 -13.30 6.86 -27.33
N LYS A 151 -14.23 6.94 -26.37
CA LYS A 151 -14.00 6.40 -25.02
C LYS A 151 -14.02 4.88 -25.07
N HIS A 152 -12.95 4.26 -24.62
CA HIS A 152 -12.78 2.81 -24.58
C HIS A 152 -12.64 2.33 -23.13
N GLU A 153 -12.94 1.05 -22.88
CA GLU A 153 -12.63 0.43 -21.60
C GLU A 153 -11.17 -0.04 -21.61
N SER A 154 -10.38 0.36 -20.60
CA SER A 154 -8.99 -0.06 -20.53
C SER A 154 -8.90 -1.56 -20.19
N PRO A 155 -8.21 -2.38 -21.01
CA PRO A 155 -8.05 -3.81 -20.75
C PRO A 155 -7.13 -4.13 -19.57
N ILE A 156 -6.45 -3.12 -19.01
CA ILE A 156 -5.59 -3.23 -17.82
C ILE A 156 -6.16 -2.47 -16.61
N SER A 157 -7.40 -1.95 -16.71
CA SER A 157 -8.05 -1.12 -15.69
C SER A 157 -8.12 -1.77 -14.30
N GLY A 158 -8.28 -3.09 -14.24
CA GLY A 158 -8.36 -3.83 -12.99
C GLY A 158 -7.10 -3.66 -12.13
N ASN A 159 -5.92 -3.86 -12.72
CA ASN A 159 -4.66 -3.75 -12.00
C ASN A 159 -4.20 -2.30 -11.83
N THR A 160 -4.42 -1.42 -12.82
CA THR A 160 -4.11 0.00 -12.66
C THR A 160 -4.97 0.68 -11.59
N SER A 161 -6.22 0.21 -11.39
CA SER A 161 -7.07 0.63 -10.26
C SER A 161 -6.50 0.18 -8.92
N LYS A 162 -6.06 -1.08 -8.80
CA LYS A 162 -5.41 -1.58 -7.57
C LYS A 162 -4.15 -0.80 -7.22
N ILE A 163 -3.27 -0.56 -8.20
CA ILE A 163 -2.05 0.24 -8.02
C ILE A 163 -2.40 1.63 -7.51
N THR A 164 -3.40 2.28 -8.11
CA THR A 164 -3.90 3.61 -7.66
C THR A 164 -4.33 3.58 -6.19
N LYS A 165 -5.11 2.57 -5.79
CA LYS A 165 -5.58 2.44 -4.40
C LYS A 165 -4.42 2.22 -3.42
N LEU A 166 -3.42 1.42 -3.79
CA LEU A 166 -2.26 1.16 -2.93
C LEU A 166 -1.36 2.39 -2.76
N ILE A 167 -1.07 3.12 -3.85
CA ILE A 167 -0.33 4.39 -3.80
C ILE A 167 -1.06 5.39 -2.89
N ASN A 168 -2.39 5.43 -2.96
CA ASN A 168 -3.19 6.25 -2.07
C ASN A 168 -3.06 5.84 -0.59
N ILE A 169 -3.09 4.55 -0.28
CA ILE A 169 -2.86 4.05 1.08
C ILE A 169 -1.49 4.49 1.60
N SER A 170 -0.41 4.29 0.83
CA SER A 170 0.94 4.75 1.21
C SER A 170 0.96 6.27 1.43
N SER A 171 0.32 7.05 0.57
CA SER A 171 0.27 8.52 0.68
C SER A 171 -0.48 8.99 1.93
N VAL A 172 -1.58 8.32 2.30
CA VAL A 172 -2.33 8.59 3.54
C VAL A 172 -1.47 8.34 4.77
N ILE A 173 -0.70 7.25 4.76
CA ILE A 173 0.22 6.90 5.85
C ILE A 173 1.29 7.98 6.01
N VAL A 174 1.96 8.35 4.92
CA VAL A 174 2.97 9.43 4.94
C VAL A 174 2.37 10.75 5.44
N SER A 175 1.14 11.08 5.03
CA SER A 175 0.44 12.27 5.54
C SER A 175 0.19 12.19 7.05
N ILE A 176 -0.22 11.04 7.59
CA ILE A 176 -0.43 10.87 9.03
C ILE A 176 0.89 11.02 9.79
N ILE A 177 1.98 10.41 9.30
CA ILE A 177 3.32 10.51 9.92
C ILE A 177 3.80 11.96 9.96
N THR A 178 3.65 12.69 8.84
CA THR A 178 4.19 14.06 8.69
C THR A 178 3.31 15.15 9.29
N SER A 179 2.04 14.85 9.60
CA SER A 179 1.11 15.79 10.25
C SER A 179 1.08 15.66 11.77
N SER A 180 1.89 14.75 12.34
CA SER A 180 1.99 14.50 13.79
C SER A 180 3.16 15.27 14.39
#